data_AF-A0A183HUQ7-F1
#
_entry.id   AF-A0A183HUQ7-F1
#
_cell.length_a   1.000
_cell.length_b   1.000
_cell.length_c   1.000
_cell.angle_alpha   90.00
_cell.angle_beta   90.00
_cell.angle_gamma   90.00
#
_symmetry.space_group_name_H-M   'P 1'
#
loop_
_entity.id
_entity.type
_entity.pdbx_description
1 polymer ?
#
loop_
_entity_poly.entity_id
_entity_poly.type
_entity_poly.pdbx_seq_one_letter_code
_entity_poly.pdbx_strand_id
1 'polypeptide(L)'
;KDEEPFAENNPKWPKFLQRFLCFCCYGRSCLIPLNGYLSEVAASLVDERLQLYIVPKTRIVKMASAAFFYPRRCWSASEVYPKIGSYQLFVHGYKPAYDVVPGWELIGTNDPLSSIERKRFLVLFQKMCILDYVIRNTDRTMDNWLIRYVPDEILDIAAIDHGLAFPVKHPETASVLRPFVYGWANMDSTREA
;
A
#
# COMPACT_ATOMS: atom_id res chain seq x y z
N LYS A 1 10.12 8.11 8.56
CA LYS A 1 9.80 7.94 9.99
C LYS A 1 9.25 9.22 10.63
N ASP A 2 10.03 10.30 10.68
CA ASP A 2 9.69 11.51 11.47
C ASP A 2 8.54 12.37 10.91
N GLU A 3 8.01 12.00 9.75
CA GLU A 3 6.90 12.67 9.06
C GLU A 3 5.62 11.82 9.02
N GLU A 4 5.66 10.59 9.57
CA GLU A 4 4.50 9.70 9.62
C GLU A 4 3.35 10.31 10.46
N PRO A 5 2.08 9.88 10.26
CA PRO A 5 0.91 10.50 10.89
C PRO A 5 0.89 10.58 12.42
N PHE A 6 1.77 9.84 13.08
CA PHE A 6 1.92 9.77 14.54
C PHE A 6 3.31 10.25 15.01
N ALA A 7 4.11 10.86 14.14
CA ALA A 7 5.44 11.33 14.49
C ALA A 7 5.36 12.56 15.39
N GLU A 8 6.36 12.72 16.24
CA GLU A 8 6.44 13.82 17.23
C GLU A 8 6.26 15.20 16.57
N ASN A 9 6.74 15.35 15.35
CA ASN A 9 6.71 16.59 14.59
C ASN A 9 5.52 16.70 13.60
N ASN A 10 4.63 15.69 13.53
CA ASN A 10 3.40 15.72 12.73
C ASN A 10 2.18 15.35 13.59
N PRO A 11 1.87 16.13 14.65
CA PRO A 11 0.73 15.85 15.49
C PRO A 11 -0.54 16.13 14.69
N LYS A 12 -1.13 15.09 14.10
CA LYS A 12 -2.52 15.15 13.65
C LYS A 12 -3.40 15.22 14.90
N TRP A 13 -3.50 16.41 15.50
CA TRP A 13 -4.20 16.72 16.74
C TRP A 13 -5.64 16.15 16.78
N PRO A 14 -6.41 16.12 15.67
CA PRO A 14 -7.69 15.42 15.62
C PRO A 14 -7.58 13.90 15.84
N LYS A 15 -6.56 13.25 15.26
CA LYS A 15 -6.30 11.80 15.45
C LYS A 15 -5.74 11.50 16.84
N PHE A 16 -4.94 12.41 17.39
CA PHE A 16 -4.46 12.33 18.77
C PHE A 16 -5.62 12.45 19.76
N LEU A 17 -6.49 13.46 19.60
CA LEU A 17 -7.68 13.65 20.43
C LEU A 17 -8.67 12.47 20.31
N GLN A 18 -8.88 11.94 19.10
CA GLN A 18 -9.67 10.72 18.87
C GLN A 18 -9.12 9.50 19.62
N ARG A 19 -7.79 9.36 19.71
CA ARG A 19 -7.15 8.27 20.48
C ARG A 19 -7.41 8.37 21.97
N PHE A 20 -7.60 9.58 22.52
CA PHE A 20 -7.90 9.79 23.94
C PHE A 20 -9.40 9.75 24.28
N LEU A 21 -10.28 10.19 23.37
CA LEU A 21 -11.74 10.27 23.62
C LEU A 21 -12.56 9.08 23.09
N CYS A 22 -12.04 8.26 22.17
CA CYS A 22 -12.74 7.11 21.58
C CYS A 22 -11.97 5.80 21.75
N PHE A 23 -11.92 5.29 22.99
CA PHE A 23 -11.14 4.11 23.40
C PHE A 23 -11.52 2.78 22.68
N CYS A 24 -12.64 2.73 21.95
CA CYS A 24 -13.16 1.51 21.34
C CYS A 24 -13.49 1.60 19.84
N CYS A 25 -13.46 2.80 19.22
CA CYS A 25 -14.05 2.99 17.88
C CYS A 25 -13.11 3.51 16.79
N TYR A 26 -11.90 3.98 17.11
CA TYR A 26 -11.09 4.72 16.13
C TYR A 26 -9.59 4.38 16.17
N GLY A 27 -9.14 3.72 15.10
CA GLY A 27 -7.72 3.58 14.74
C GLY A 27 -7.32 2.16 14.37
N ARG A 28 -6.22 2.01 13.61
CA ARG A 28 -5.57 0.72 13.34
C ARG A 28 -4.75 0.28 14.57
N SER A 29 -5.42 0.02 15.70
CA SER A 29 -4.78 -0.33 16.98
C SER A 29 -4.01 -1.66 16.94
N CYS A 30 -4.21 -2.45 15.89
CA CYS A 30 -3.45 -3.66 15.61
C CYS A 30 -2.06 -3.40 14.98
N LEU A 31 -1.77 -2.17 14.52
CA LEU A 31 -0.47 -1.82 13.93
C LEU A 31 0.44 -1.14 14.94
N ILE A 32 1.75 -1.41 14.83
CA ILE A 32 2.76 -0.73 15.64
C ILE A 32 2.94 0.70 15.08
N PRO A 33 2.83 1.75 15.91
CA PRO A 33 3.03 3.12 15.45
C PRO A 33 4.46 3.37 14.98
N LEU A 34 4.64 4.28 14.02
CA LEU A 34 5.95 4.77 13.54
C LEU A 34 6.84 3.74 12.84
N ASN A 35 6.24 2.66 12.36
CA ASN A 35 6.90 1.58 11.64
C ASN A 35 6.43 1.43 10.20
N GLY A 36 5.77 2.45 9.63
CA GLY A 36 5.26 2.37 8.26
C GLY A 36 6.36 2.11 7.25
N TYR A 37 7.48 2.82 7.37
CA TYR A 37 8.64 2.60 6.51
C TYR A 37 9.26 1.18 6.64
N LEU A 38 9.18 0.54 7.81
CA LEU A 38 9.62 -0.85 7.98
C LEU A 38 8.64 -1.82 7.32
N SER A 39 7.35 -1.54 7.43
CA SER A 39 6.28 -2.31 6.79
C SER A 39 6.45 -2.34 5.26
N GLU A 40 6.75 -1.19 4.65
CA GLU A 40 7.06 -1.06 3.22
C GLU A 40 8.25 -1.93 2.78
N VAL A 41 9.35 -1.87 3.53
CA VAL A 41 10.56 -2.63 3.21
C VAL A 41 10.33 -4.12 3.43
N ALA A 42 9.64 -4.50 4.50
CA ALA A 42 9.31 -5.88 4.80
C ALA A 42 8.42 -6.50 3.72
N ALA A 43 7.46 -5.76 3.16
CA ALA A 43 6.65 -6.23 2.04
C ALA A 43 7.52 -6.56 0.81
N SER A 44 8.49 -5.71 0.48
CA SER A 44 9.45 -5.98 -0.61
C SER A 44 10.35 -7.20 -0.33
N LEU A 45 10.70 -7.45 0.93
CA LEU A 45 11.47 -8.64 1.33
C LEU A 45 10.64 -9.93 1.25
N VAL A 46 9.37 -9.88 1.68
CA VAL A 46 8.44 -11.02 1.57
C VAL A 46 8.17 -11.35 0.10
N ASP A 47 7.94 -10.34 -0.74
CA ASP A 47 7.79 -10.49 -2.19
C ASP A 47 8.99 -11.22 -2.83
N GLU A 48 10.21 -10.82 -2.47
CA GLU A 48 11.44 -11.46 -2.94
C GLU A 48 11.59 -12.88 -2.43
N ARG A 49 11.25 -13.13 -1.16
CA ARG A 49 11.36 -14.46 -0.52
C ARG A 49 10.37 -15.47 -1.08
N LEU A 50 9.18 -14.99 -1.47
CA LEU A 50 8.11 -15.77 -2.10
C LEU A 50 8.20 -15.76 -3.63
N GLN A 51 9.16 -15.04 -4.22
CA GLN A 51 9.38 -14.95 -5.66
C GLN A 51 8.13 -14.46 -6.44
N LEU A 52 7.39 -13.53 -5.84
CA LEU A 52 6.18 -12.97 -6.43
C LEU A 52 6.53 -11.93 -7.51
N TYR A 53 7.51 -11.07 -7.21
CA TYR A 53 8.04 -10.02 -8.09
C TYR A 53 6.99 -9.01 -8.55
N ILE A 54 6.10 -8.62 -7.65
CA ILE A 54 5.04 -7.62 -7.89
C ILE A 54 5.26 -6.34 -7.08
N VAL A 55 6.12 -6.35 -6.05
CA VAL A 55 6.45 -5.15 -5.27
C VAL A 55 7.70 -4.50 -5.86
N PRO A 56 7.64 -3.22 -6.30
CA PRO A 56 8.84 -2.49 -6.69
C PRO A 56 9.85 -2.50 -5.55
N LYS A 57 11.13 -2.72 -5.83
CA LYS A 57 12.15 -2.90 -4.79
C LYS A 57 12.13 -1.72 -3.81
N THR A 58 11.96 -2.05 -2.53
CA THR A 58 11.95 -1.08 -1.44
C THR A 58 13.03 -1.43 -0.44
N ARG A 59 13.84 -0.45 -0.03
CA ARG A 59 14.89 -0.60 0.99
C ARG A 59 14.89 0.57 1.98
N ILE A 60 15.52 0.36 3.13
CA ILE A 60 15.77 1.44 4.09
C ILE A 60 16.92 2.29 3.57
N VAL A 61 16.71 3.59 3.46
CA VAL A 61 17.74 4.54 3.02
C VAL A 61 17.79 5.71 4.01
N LYS A 62 18.98 6.32 4.12
CA LYS A 62 19.18 7.60 4.78
C LYS A 62 19.42 8.66 3.71
N MET A 63 18.54 9.66 3.63
CA MET A 63 18.67 10.75 2.66
C MET A 63 18.46 12.10 3.33
N ALA A 64 19.15 13.11 2.81
CA ALA A 64 19.01 14.51 3.22
C ALA A 64 18.58 15.32 1.99
N SER A 65 17.57 16.17 2.13
CA SER A 65 17.09 17.03 1.04
C SER A 65 16.40 18.24 1.62
N ALA A 66 16.68 19.44 1.10
CA ALA A 66 16.01 20.68 1.54
C ALA A 66 14.47 20.66 1.37
N ALA A 67 13.95 19.74 0.56
CA ALA A 67 12.51 19.54 0.39
C ALA A 67 11.82 18.79 1.56
N PHE A 68 12.57 18.08 2.40
CA PHE A 68 12.02 17.37 3.56
C PHE A 68 11.64 18.33 4.69
N PHE A 69 10.71 17.92 5.56
CA PHE A 69 10.24 18.77 6.65
C PHE A 69 11.23 18.79 7.82
N TYR A 70 11.99 19.86 8.02
CA TYR A 70 12.87 19.99 9.18
C TYR A 70 12.29 20.97 10.21
N PRO A 71 12.14 20.58 11.49
CA PRO A 71 11.64 21.49 12.50
C PRO A 71 12.57 22.71 12.61
N ARG A 72 11.99 23.91 12.54
CA ARG A 72 12.74 25.16 12.76
C ARG A 72 12.89 25.41 14.24
N ARG A 73 14.12 25.61 14.71
CA ARG A 73 14.35 26.23 16.01
C ARG A 73 14.24 27.74 15.84
N CYS A 74 13.50 28.42 16.72
CA CYS A 74 13.35 29.88 16.66
C CYS A 74 14.72 30.53 16.45
N TRP A 75 14.78 31.46 15.49
CA TRP A 75 15.97 32.25 15.15
C TRP A 75 17.13 31.50 14.44
N SER A 76 16.93 30.25 14.01
CA SER A 76 17.93 29.48 13.24
C SER A 76 17.39 28.99 11.90
N ALA A 77 18.26 28.91 10.89
CA ALA A 77 17.97 28.18 9.67
C ALA A 77 17.75 26.69 10.00
N SER A 78 16.80 26.04 9.31
CA SER A 78 16.61 24.59 9.45
C SER A 78 17.89 23.86 9.04
N GLU A 79 18.52 23.16 9.98
CA GLU A 79 19.65 22.28 9.68
C GLU A 79 19.15 21.05 8.91
N VAL A 80 19.74 20.81 7.74
CA VAL A 80 19.41 19.64 6.93
C VAL A 80 20.23 18.46 7.42
N TYR A 81 19.56 17.45 7.97
CA TYR A 81 20.19 16.20 8.39
C TYR A 81 19.61 14.99 7.65
N PRO A 82 20.36 13.88 7.50
CA PRO A 82 19.87 12.66 6.89
C PRO A 82 18.73 12.04 7.69
N LYS A 83 17.62 11.75 7.02
CA LYS A 83 16.45 11.09 7.58
C LYS A 83 16.36 9.65 7.09
N ILE A 84 15.91 8.76 8.00
CA ILE A 84 15.64 7.36 7.68
C ILE A 84 14.21 7.24 7.13
N GLY A 85 14.08 6.51 6.02
CA GLY A 85 12.79 6.16 5.44
C GLY A 85 12.88 4.95 4.51
N SER A 86 11.73 4.52 4.03
CA SER A 86 11.61 3.56 2.94
C SER A 86 11.85 4.31 1.63
N TYR A 87 12.64 3.70 0.75
CA TYR A 87 12.85 4.18 -0.60
C TYR A 87 12.41 3.08 -1.54
N GLN A 88 11.30 3.31 -2.23
CA GLN A 88 10.72 2.40 -3.22
C GLN A 88 11.09 2.88 -4.63
N LEU A 89 11.49 1.95 -5.49
CA LEU A 89 11.73 2.26 -6.90
C LEU A 89 10.44 2.71 -7.60
N PHE A 90 10.54 3.81 -8.34
CA PHE A 90 9.44 4.31 -9.16
C PHE A 90 9.19 3.39 -10.37
N VAL A 91 7.92 3.13 -10.69
CA VAL A 91 7.52 2.32 -11.83
C VAL A 91 6.86 3.18 -12.91
N HIS A 92 7.31 3.03 -14.15
CA HIS A 92 6.83 3.83 -15.29
C HIS A 92 5.75 3.09 -16.10
N GLY A 93 4.76 3.85 -16.59
CA GLY A 93 3.70 3.32 -17.47
C GLY A 93 2.60 2.53 -16.75
N TYR A 94 2.58 2.53 -15.42
CA TYR A 94 1.53 1.94 -14.62
C TYR A 94 0.42 2.94 -14.35
N LYS A 95 -0.83 2.46 -14.27
CA LYS A 95 -2.02 3.23 -13.86
C LYS A 95 -2.67 2.57 -12.64
N PRO A 96 -3.35 3.30 -11.76
CA PRO A 96 -4.14 2.72 -10.68
C PRO A 96 -5.11 1.67 -11.21
N ALA A 97 -5.32 0.58 -10.45
CA ALA A 97 -6.24 -0.47 -10.88
C ALA A 97 -7.67 0.04 -11.03
N TYR A 98 -8.08 1.02 -10.21
CA TYR A 98 -9.38 1.70 -10.36
C TYR A 98 -9.60 2.31 -11.75
N ASP A 99 -8.54 2.78 -12.43
CA ASP A 99 -8.67 3.38 -13.77
C ASP A 99 -8.77 2.33 -14.89
N VAL A 100 -8.24 1.13 -14.65
CA VAL A 100 -8.05 0.10 -15.68
C VAL A 100 -9.16 -0.95 -15.61
N VAL A 101 -9.44 -1.46 -14.41
CA VAL A 101 -10.35 -2.59 -14.17
C VAL A 101 -11.78 -2.31 -14.61
N PRO A 102 -12.40 -1.14 -14.36
CA PRO A 102 -13.75 -0.87 -14.85
C PRO A 102 -13.85 -0.97 -16.37
N GLY A 103 -12.79 -0.62 -17.10
CA GLY A 103 -12.74 -0.78 -18.56
C GLY A 103 -12.81 -2.24 -19.02
N TRP A 104 -12.46 -3.20 -18.16
CA TRP A 104 -12.59 -4.63 -18.40
C TRP A 104 -13.96 -5.18 -17.99
N GLU A 105 -14.67 -4.51 -17.07
CA GLU A 105 -15.95 -4.94 -16.51
C GLU A 105 -17.17 -4.29 -17.18
N LEU A 106 -17.04 -3.06 -17.71
CA LEU A 106 -18.16 -2.25 -18.24
C LEU A 106 -18.65 -2.68 -19.63
N ILE A 107 -17.92 -3.51 -20.37
CA ILE A 107 -18.32 -3.91 -21.73
C ILE A 107 -18.88 -5.32 -21.66
N GLY A 108 -20.17 -5.44 -21.34
CA GLY A 108 -20.93 -6.68 -21.19
C GLY A 108 -21.05 -7.58 -22.44
N THR A 109 -20.11 -7.52 -23.39
CA THR A 109 -19.99 -8.46 -24.52
C THR A 109 -18.56 -8.63 -25.07
N ASN A 110 -17.58 -7.79 -24.70
CA ASN A 110 -16.20 -7.90 -25.18
C ASN A 110 -15.22 -7.63 -24.04
N ASP A 111 -14.85 -8.68 -23.30
CA ASP A 111 -13.65 -8.64 -22.47
C ASP A 111 -12.48 -8.23 -23.38
N PRO A 112 -11.83 -7.06 -23.15
CA PRO A 112 -10.74 -6.62 -24.00
C PRO A 112 -9.49 -7.48 -23.82
N LEU A 113 -9.45 -8.34 -22.80
CA LEU A 113 -8.35 -9.27 -22.57
C LEU A 113 -8.55 -10.53 -23.41
N SER A 114 -7.52 -10.88 -24.18
CA SER A 114 -7.41 -12.21 -24.76
C SER A 114 -7.38 -13.29 -23.65
N SER A 115 -7.66 -14.54 -24.01
CA SER A 115 -7.60 -15.66 -23.04
C SER A 115 -6.21 -15.83 -22.40
N ILE A 116 -5.14 -15.41 -23.08
CA ILE A 116 -3.77 -15.44 -22.57
C ILE A 116 -3.55 -14.31 -21.56
N GLU A 117 -3.95 -13.09 -21.90
CA GLU A 117 -3.85 -11.94 -21.00
C GLU A 117 -4.70 -12.12 -19.75
N ARG A 118 -5.91 -12.69 -19.88
CA ARG A 118 -6.76 -13.02 -18.75
C ARG A 118 -6.09 -14.00 -17.79
N LYS A 119 -5.50 -15.08 -18.31
CA LYS A 119 -4.74 -16.04 -17.50
C LYS A 119 -3.54 -15.37 -16.82
N ARG A 120 -2.81 -14.51 -17.54
CA ARG A 120 -1.67 -13.77 -16.99
C ARG A 120 -2.11 -12.83 -15.87
N PHE A 121 -3.21 -12.10 -16.06
CA PHE A 121 -3.80 -11.23 -15.05
C PHE A 121 -4.17 -12.01 -13.79
N LEU A 122 -4.87 -13.14 -13.94
CA LEU A 122 -5.25 -13.98 -12.80
C LEU A 122 -4.03 -14.46 -12.00
N VAL A 123 -2.95 -14.89 -12.66
CA VAL A 123 -1.72 -15.29 -11.96
C VAL A 123 -1.09 -14.12 -11.19
N LEU A 124 -0.99 -12.94 -11.80
CA LEU A 124 -0.44 -11.75 -11.13
C LEU A 124 -1.33 -11.29 -9.97
N PHE A 125 -2.64 -11.36 -10.16
CA PHE A 125 -3.63 -11.04 -9.15
C PHE A 125 -3.53 -12.01 -7.96
N GLN A 126 -3.44 -13.32 -8.22
CA GLN A 126 -3.23 -14.35 -7.19
C GLN A 126 -1.95 -14.09 -6.39
N LYS A 127 -0.85 -13.70 -7.06
CA LYS A 127 0.40 -13.30 -6.38
C LYS A 127 0.18 -12.14 -5.41
N MET A 128 -0.60 -11.13 -5.83
CA MET A 128 -0.96 -10.00 -4.98
C MET A 128 -1.81 -10.44 -3.78
N CYS A 129 -2.81 -11.28 -4.01
CA CYS A 129 -3.63 -11.84 -2.94
C CYS A 129 -2.80 -12.62 -1.91
N ILE A 130 -1.84 -13.44 -2.38
CA ILE A 130 -0.91 -14.17 -1.52
C ILE A 130 -0.09 -13.20 -0.68
N LEU A 131 0.52 -12.18 -1.30
CA LEU A 131 1.31 -11.19 -0.58
C LEU A 131 0.48 -10.49 0.50
N ASP A 132 -0.65 -9.90 0.11
CA ASP A 132 -1.53 -9.14 1.01
C ASP A 132 -2.04 -9.99 2.17
N TYR A 133 -2.34 -11.26 1.90
CA TYR A 133 -2.80 -12.19 2.92
C TYR A 133 -1.67 -12.53 3.91
N VAL A 134 -0.47 -12.85 3.42
CA VAL A 134 0.68 -13.21 4.25
C VAL A 134 1.11 -12.05 5.16
N ILE A 135 1.16 -10.83 4.64
CA ILE A 135 1.55 -9.65 5.43
C ILE A 135 0.39 -9.06 6.23
N ARG A 136 -0.83 -9.60 6.04
CA ARG A 136 -2.11 -9.04 6.48
C ARG A 136 -2.18 -7.53 6.24
N ASN A 137 -2.19 -7.15 4.97
CA ASN A 137 -2.33 -5.76 4.58
C ASN A 137 -3.70 -5.22 5.05
N THR A 138 -3.69 -4.08 5.73
CA THR A 138 -4.91 -3.45 6.28
C THR A 138 -5.39 -2.25 5.46
N ASP A 139 -4.72 -1.94 4.33
CA ASP A 139 -5.04 -0.79 3.48
C ASP A 139 -4.91 -1.06 1.98
N ARG A 140 -5.22 -2.28 1.54
CA ARG A 140 -5.28 -2.56 0.11
C ARG A 140 -6.58 -2.05 -0.49
N THR A 141 -6.52 -0.87 -1.11
CA THR A 141 -7.58 -0.30 -1.95
C THR A 141 -7.27 -0.49 -3.44
N MET A 142 -8.21 -0.16 -4.33
CA MET A 142 -8.01 -0.18 -5.79
C MET A 142 -7.01 0.87 -6.30
N ASP A 143 -6.69 1.86 -5.47
CA ASP A 143 -5.69 2.89 -5.79
C ASP A 143 -4.26 2.44 -5.44
N ASN A 144 -4.15 1.49 -4.50
CA ASN A 144 -2.87 1.07 -3.92
C ASN A 144 -2.21 -0.09 -4.67
N TRP A 145 -2.73 -0.47 -5.83
CA TRP A 145 -2.04 -1.36 -6.76
C TRP A 145 -2.26 -0.87 -8.17
N LEU A 146 -1.24 -1.07 -8.99
CA LEU A 146 -1.17 -0.48 -10.31
C LEU A 146 -1.11 -1.58 -11.36
N ILE A 147 -1.66 -1.28 -12.52
CA ILE A 147 -1.66 -2.14 -13.69
C ILE A 147 -0.95 -1.41 -14.83
N ARG A 148 0.02 -2.07 -15.45
CA ARG A 148 0.59 -1.67 -16.73
C ARG A 148 0.00 -2.58 -17.79
N TYR A 149 -0.84 -2.01 -18.64
CA TYR A 149 -1.54 -2.74 -19.69
C TYR A 149 -1.34 -2.07 -21.04
N VAL A 150 -0.77 -2.83 -21.98
CA VAL A 150 -0.70 -2.53 -23.41
C VAL A 150 -1.19 -3.79 -24.12
N PRO A 151 -2.31 -3.73 -24.87
CA PRO A 151 -2.89 -4.90 -25.53
C PRO A 151 -1.85 -5.65 -26.37
N ASP A 152 -1.88 -6.97 -26.29
CA ASP A 152 -0.98 -7.90 -27.02
C ASP A 152 0.52 -7.76 -26.72
N GLU A 153 0.94 -6.83 -25.84
CA GLU A 153 2.34 -6.59 -25.53
C GLU A 153 2.66 -6.85 -24.05
N ILE A 154 2.01 -6.15 -23.13
CA ILE A 154 2.40 -6.08 -21.72
C ILE A 154 1.17 -6.08 -20.82
N LEU A 155 1.19 -6.98 -19.83
CA LEU A 155 0.26 -6.96 -18.72
C LEU A 155 1.02 -7.28 -17.43
N ASP A 156 1.23 -6.29 -16.57
CA ASP A 156 1.94 -6.43 -15.29
C ASP A 156 1.20 -5.73 -14.16
N ILE A 157 1.38 -6.22 -12.94
CA ILE A 157 0.85 -5.62 -11.71
C ILE A 157 2.01 -5.14 -10.85
N ALA A 158 1.86 -3.95 -10.27
CA ALA A 158 2.74 -3.43 -9.24
C ALA A 158 1.94 -3.14 -7.97
N ALA A 159 2.25 -3.84 -6.87
CA ALA A 159 1.68 -3.54 -5.56
C ALA A 159 2.51 -2.42 -4.89
N ILE A 160 1.85 -1.36 -4.41
CA ILE A 160 2.48 -0.21 -3.75
C ILE A 160 1.81 0.06 -2.40
N ASP A 161 2.34 1.02 -1.64
CA ASP A 161 1.75 1.49 -0.37
C ASP A 161 1.45 0.36 0.64
N HIS A 162 2.51 -0.29 1.14
CA HIS A 162 2.43 -1.34 2.15
C HIS A 162 2.72 -0.85 3.56
N GLY A 163 2.72 0.48 3.80
CA GLY A 163 3.06 1.07 5.09
C GLY A 163 2.14 0.64 6.25
N LEU A 164 1.04 -0.04 5.97
CA LEU A 164 -0.02 -0.40 6.91
C LEU A 164 -0.30 -1.90 6.91
N ALA A 165 0.77 -2.70 6.80
CA ALA A 165 0.78 -4.15 6.96
C ALA A 165 1.51 -4.59 8.24
N PHE A 166 1.60 -5.91 8.47
CA PHE A 166 2.21 -6.56 9.63
C PHE A 166 1.59 -6.18 10.99
N PRO A 167 0.28 -6.42 11.18
CA PRO A 167 -0.37 -6.21 12.46
C PRO A 167 0.11 -7.20 13.53
N VAL A 168 0.17 -6.73 14.78
CA VAL A 168 0.56 -7.54 15.96
C VAL A 168 -0.53 -8.52 16.36
N LYS A 169 -1.79 -8.18 16.04
CA LYS A 169 -2.97 -9.01 16.27
C LYS A 169 -3.93 -8.86 15.10
N HIS A 170 -4.76 -9.87 14.86
CA HIS A 170 -5.85 -9.70 13.91
C HIS A 170 -6.72 -8.51 14.32
N PRO A 171 -7.22 -7.71 13.36
CA PRO A 171 -8.14 -6.64 13.69
C PRO A 171 -9.37 -7.23 14.37
N GLU A 172 -9.65 -6.75 15.59
CA GLU A 172 -10.77 -7.25 16.39
C GLU A 172 -12.10 -6.86 15.75
N THR A 173 -13.07 -7.77 15.77
CA THR A 173 -14.44 -7.57 15.29
C THR A 173 -15.13 -6.37 15.94
N ALA A 174 -14.67 -5.94 17.13
CA ALA A 174 -15.12 -4.73 17.83
C ALA A 174 -14.89 -3.43 17.02
N SER A 175 -14.04 -3.45 15.99
CA SER A 175 -13.96 -2.41 14.95
C SER A 175 -15.09 -2.54 13.91
N VAL A 176 -16.33 -2.77 14.36
CA VAL A 176 -17.54 -2.93 13.52
C VAL A 176 -17.69 -1.80 12.49
N LEU A 177 -17.16 -0.62 12.78
CA LEU A 177 -17.22 0.57 11.92
C LEU A 177 -16.15 0.61 10.82
N ARG A 178 -15.09 -0.21 10.87
CA ARG A 178 -14.05 -0.30 9.83
C ARG A 178 -13.51 -1.73 9.67
N PRO A 179 -14.18 -2.58 8.88
CA PRO A 179 -13.59 -3.85 8.49
C PRO A 179 -12.41 -3.60 7.53
N PHE A 180 -11.24 -4.15 7.83
CA PHE A 180 -10.06 -4.10 6.95
C PHE A 180 -10.20 -5.17 5.86
N VAL A 181 -11.19 -4.96 5.00
CA VAL A 181 -11.49 -5.80 3.83
C VAL A 181 -10.48 -5.46 2.74
N TYR A 182 -10.08 -6.46 1.98
CA TYR A 182 -9.31 -6.23 0.77
C TYR A 182 -10.20 -5.61 -0.29
N GLY A 183 -9.83 -4.45 -0.84
CA GLY A 183 -10.62 -3.76 -1.87
C GLY A 183 -10.85 -4.62 -3.11
N TRP A 184 -9.94 -5.54 -3.38
CA TRP A 184 -10.05 -6.49 -4.51
C TRP A 184 -11.00 -7.66 -4.27
N ALA A 185 -11.47 -7.92 -3.05
CA ALA A 185 -12.28 -9.12 -2.73
C ALA A 185 -13.65 -9.14 -3.43
N ASN A 186 -14.15 -7.99 -3.86
CA ASN A 186 -15.46 -7.85 -4.49
C ASN A 186 -15.41 -7.73 -6.01
N MET A 187 -14.24 -7.94 -6.63
CA MET A 187 -14.07 -7.78 -8.08
C MET A 187 -14.60 -8.99 -8.86
N ASP A 188 -15.52 -8.78 -9.79
CA ASP A 188 -16.07 -9.85 -10.63
C ASP A 188 -15.03 -10.36 -11.63
N SER A 189 -14.14 -9.48 -12.12
CA SER A 189 -13.00 -9.81 -12.98
C SER A 189 -12.03 -10.84 -12.37
N THR A 190 -12.11 -11.10 -11.06
CA THR A 190 -11.20 -11.97 -10.31
C THR A 190 -11.76 -13.36 -10.02
N ARG A 191 -13.03 -13.60 -10.34
CA ARG A 191 -13.64 -14.93 -10.21
C ARG A 191 -13.14 -15.83 -11.34
N GLU A 192 -12.54 -16.96 -10.98
CA GLU A 192 -12.36 -18.06 -11.93
C GLU A 192 -13.74 -18.62 -12.29
N ALA A 193 -13.99 -18.80 -13.59
CA ALA A 193 -15.24 -19.36 -14.11
C ALA A 193 -15.30 -20.88 -13.91
#